data_AF-A0A1H7VT74-F1
#
_entry.id   AF-A0A1H7VT74-F1
#
_cell.length_a   1.000
_cell.length_b   1.000
_cell.length_c   1.000
_cell.angle_alpha   90.00
_cell.angle_beta   90.00
_cell.angle_gamma   90.00
#
_symmetry.space_group_name_H-M   'P 1'
#
loop_
_entity.id
_entity.type
_entity.pdbx_description
1 polymer ?
#
loop_
_entity_poly.entity_id
_entity_poly.type
_entity_poly.pdbx_seq_one_letter_code
_entity_poly.pdbx_strand_id
1 'polypeptide(L)'
;MRRRATVILHWLNAILLLFVLGDGGATLWLSLTYAATALGMCALALSLGLMNGPGPRLEGALRTLHPWLHRAVYLLLGWGAIALAAQVTGHGLPGPEARMLLLALLAVILLHATFNLWRHTALGDGALRRITPRAFHSIL
;
A
#
# COMPACT_ATOMS: atom_id res chain seq x y z
N MET A 1 9.83 -15.27 7.78
CA MET A 1 9.86 -13.87 8.30
C MET A 1 9.30 -12.86 7.31
N ARG A 2 9.80 -12.79 6.07
CA ARG A 2 9.33 -11.88 4.99
C ARG A 2 7.82 -11.71 4.85
N ARG A 3 7.06 -12.82 4.73
CA ARG A 3 5.59 -12.77 4.58
C ARG A 3 4.91 -12.03 5.74
N ARG A 4 5.33 -12.33 6.98
CA ARG A 4 4.77 -11.71 8.18
C ARG A 4 5.04 -10.20 8.20
N ALA A 5 6.27 -9.80 7.88
CA ALA A 5 6.63 -8.39 7.76
C ALA A 5 5.81 -7.67 6.67
N THR A 6 5.63 -8.29 5.51
CA THR A 6 4.82 -7.74 4.41
C THR A 6 3.36 -7.53 4.84
N VAL A 7 2.76 -8.52 5.49
CA VAL A 7 1.38 -8.44 6.01
C VAL A 7 1.27 -7.33 7.06
N ILE A 8 2.17 -7.29 8.03
CA ILE A 8 2.16 -6.27 9.10
C ILE A 8 2.28 -4.87 8.48
N LEU A 9 3.28 -4.64 7.63
CA LEU A 9 3.50 -3.34 6.99
C LEU A 9 2.33 -2.94 6.09
N HIS A 10 1.72 -3.88 5.36
CA HIS A 10 0.56 -3.58 4.51
C HIS A 10 -0.61 -3.00 5.31
N TRP A 11 -1.01 -3.68 6.39
CA TRP A 11 -2.12 -3.22 7.23
C TRP A 11 -1.77 -1.99 8.06
N LEU A 12 -0.53 -1.94 8.58
CA LEU A 12 -0.05 -0.79 9.33
C LEU A 12 -0.04 0.49 8.47
N ASN A 13 0.46 0.40 7.22
CA ASN A 13 0.46 1.53 6.29
C ASN A 13 -0.97 1.98 5.95
N ALA A 14 -1.90 1.05 5.74
CA ALA A 14 -3.31 1.40 5.46
C ALA A 14 -3.95 2.18 6.62
N ILE A 15 -3.73 1.73 7.87
CA ILE A 15 -4.26 2.39 9.07
C ILE A 15 -3.60 3.74 9.32
N LEU A 16 -2.26 3.79 9.26
CA LEU A 16 -1.50 5.03 9.47
C LEU A 16 -1.82 6.08 8.41
N LEU A 17 -2.06 5.69 7.15
CA LEU A 17 -2.48 6.61 6.10
C LEU A 17 -3.77 7.34 6.48
N LEU A 18 -4.76 6.63 7.03
CA LEU A 18 -6.02 7.23 7.47
C LEU A 18 -5.81 8.22 8.61
N PHE A 19 -4.96 7.89 9.59
CA PHE A 19 -4.65 8.80 10.69
C PHE A 19 -3.88 10.04 10.23
N VAL A 20 -2.87 9.88 9.37
CA VAL A 20 -2.12 11.00 8.81
C VAL A 20 -3.03 11.94 8.01
N LEU A 21 -3.91 11.39 7.17
CA LEU A 21 -4.88 12.19 6.41
C LEU A 21 -5.91 12.86 7.32
N GLY A 22 -6.36 12.18 8.38
CA GLY A 22 -7.34 12.69 9.33
C GLY A 22 -6.83 13.86 10.16
N ASP A 23 -5.57 13.81 10.60
CA ASP A 23 -4.89 14.90 11.33
C ASP A 23 -4.25 15.93 10.39
N GLY A 24 -4.40 15.77 9.07
CA GLY A 24 -3.83 16.68 8.07
C GLY A 24 -2.29 16.72 8.06
N GLY A 25 -1.61 15.73 8.65
CA GLY A 25 -0.16 15.70 8.80
C GLY A 25 0.39 16.61 9.90
N ALA A 26 -0.44 17.12 10.81
CA ALA A 26 -0.01 18.03 11.87
C ALA A 26 0.93 17.35 12.90
N THR A 27 0.71 16.07 13.19
CA THR A 27 1.52 15.33 14.16
C THR A 27 2.80 14.77 13.51
N LEU A 28 3.96 15.35 13.89
CA LEU A 28 5.28 14.97 13.36
C LEU A 28 5.57 13.46 13.51
N TRP A 29 5.43 12.91 14.73
CA TRP A 29 5.77 11.51 14.99
C TRP A 29 4.87 10.54 14.22
N LEU A 30 3.60 10.87 14.05
CA LEU A 30 2.66 10.08 13.25
C LEU A 30 3.08 10.06 11.77
N SER A 31 3.42 11.23 11.23
CA SER A 31 3.87 11.39 9.84
C SER A 31 5.18 10.65 9.58
N LEU A 32 6.16 10.77 10.48
CA LEU A 32 7.45 10.06 10.36
C LEU A 32 7.29 8.55 10.55
N THR A 33 6.39 8.10 11.43
CA THR A 33 6.09 6.68 11.61
C THR A 33 5.49 6.09 10.33
N TYR A 34 4.50 6.76 9.74
CA TYR A 34 3.94 6.38 8.44
C TYR A 34 5.01 6.33 7.35
N ALA A 35 5.84 7.38 7.25
CA ALA A 35 6.89 7.43 6.24
C ALA A 35 7.89 6.28 6.40
N ALA A 36 8.31 5.98 7.63
CA ALA A 36 9.22 4.87 7.92
C ALA A 36 8.61 3.51 7.57
N THR A 37 7.33 3.27 7.86
CA THR A 37 6.66 2.00 7.52
C THR A 37 6.41 1.84 6.02
N ALA A 38 6.09 2.94 5.33
CA ALA A 38 5.90 2.96 3.88
C ALA A 38 7.22 2.72 3.15
N LEU A 39 8.29 3.40 3.54
CA LEU A 39 9.64 3.20 3.01
C LEU A 39 10.17 1.81 3.35
N GLY A 40 9.92 1.30 4.55
CA GLY A 40 10.27 -0.07 4.93
C GLY A 40 9.60 -1.11 4.04
N MET A 41 8.32 -0.91 3.68
CA MET A 41 7.61 -1.78 2.74
C MET A 41 8.20 -1.71 1.34
N CYS A 42 8.56 -0.52 0.87
CA CYS A 42 9.23 -0.32 -0.42
C CYS A 42 10.62 -0.97 -0.44
N ALA A 43 11.42 -0.80 0.62
CA ALA A 43 12.73 -1.40 0.77
C ALA A 43 12.64 -2.95 0.76
N LEU A 44 11.64 -3.52 1.44
CA LEU A 44 11.40 -4.97 1.42
C LEU A 44 11.08 -5.47 0.00
N ALA A 45 10.29 -4.70 -0.76
CA ALA A 45 9.94 -5.02 -2.13
C ALA A 45 11.11 -4.88 -3.11
N LEU A 46 11.95 -3.86 -2.95
CA LEU A 46 13.14 -3.67 -3.79
C LEU A 46 14.21 -4.72 -3.52
N SER A 47 14.42 -5.08 -2.25
CA SER A 47 15.46 -6.04 -1.85
C SER A 47 15.09 -7.50 -2.11
N LEU A 48 13.82 -7.88 -1.88
CA LEU A 48 13.40 -9.29 -1.95
C LEU A 48 12.42 -9.56 -3.10
N GLY A 49 12.04 -8.53 -3.86
CA GLY A 49 10.97 -8.58 -4.85
C GLY A 49 9.58 -8.38 -4.24
N LEU A 50 8.59 -8.16 -5.11
CA LEU A 50 7.21 -8.00 -4.69
C LEU A 50 6.52 -9.36 -4.45
N MET A 51 5.70 -9.47 -3.41
CA MET A 51 4.96 -10.70 -3.04
C MET A 51 3.54 -10.74 -3.63
N ASN A 52 3.36 -10.22 -4.83
CA ASN A 52 2.07 -9.95 -5.47
C ASN A 52 1.90 -10.75 -6.77
N GLY A 53 1.22 -11.89 -6.69
CA GLY A 53 0.90 -12.72 -7.86
C GLY A 53 -0.49 -12.42 -8.43
N PRO A 54 -0.67 -12.41 -9.77
CA PRO A 54 -1.98 -12.25 -10.40
C PRO A 54 -3.00 -13.32 -10.03
N GLY A 55 -2.63 -14.39 -9.31
CA GLY A 55 -3.55 -15.48 -8.96
C GLY A 55 -3.78 -16.43 -10.14
N PRO A 56 -4.20 -17.68 -9.87
CA PRO A 56 -4.33 -18.68 -10.92
C PRO A 56 -5.50 -18.42 -11.88
N ARG A 57 -6.58 -17.76 -11.40
CA ARG A 57 -7.82 -17.53 -12.18
C ARG A 57 -7.90 -16.16 -12.85
N LEU A 58 -6.86 -15.32 -12.70
CA LEU A 58 -6.81 -14.03 -13.39
C LEU A 58 -6.15 -14.23 -14.74
N GLU A 59 -6.85 -13.81 -15.79
CA GLU A 59 -6.49 -14.03 -17.19
C GLU A 59 -6.46 -12.71 -18.00
N GLY A 60 -6.03 -12.81 -19.26
CA GLY A 60 -6.07 -11.72 -20.22
C GLY A 60 -5.29 -10.45 -19.82
N ALA A 61 -5.86 -9.30 -20.15
CA ALA A 61 -5.24 -7.99 -19.92
C ALA A 61 -5.00 -7.71 -18.43
N LEU A 62 -5.94 -8.09 -17.55
CA LEU A 62 -5.81 -7.86 -16.10
C LEU A 62 -4.62 -8.63 -15.50
N ARG A 63 -4.38 -9.87 -15.96
CA ARG A 63 -3.21 -10.65 -15.57
C ARG A 63 -1.91 -9.96 -15.97
N THR A 64 -1.87 -9.45 -17.20
CA THR A 64 -0.70 -8.79 -17.79
C THR A 64 -0.38 -7.47 -17.11
N LEU A 65 -1.41 -6.68 -16.77
CA LEU A 65 -1.28 -5.38 -16.11
C LEU A 65 -1.01 -5.49 -14.61
N HIS A 66 -1.43 -6.58 -13.96
CA HIS A 66 -1.29 -6.77 -12.51
C HIS A 66 0.07 -6.38 -11.91
N PRO A 67 1.24 -6.87 -12.41
CA PRO A 67 2.53 -6.49 -11.83
C PRO A 67 2.85 -5.01 -12.00
N TRP A 68 2.44 -4.38 -13.10
CA TRP A 68 2.65 -2.96 -13.35
C TRP A 68 1.80 -2.08 -12.44
N LEU A 69 0.51 -2.43 -12.27
CA LEU A 69 -0.39 -1.73 -11.36
C LEU A 69 0.17 -1.72 -9.93
N HIS A 70 0.70 -2.85 -9.46
CA HIS A 70 1.29 -2.88 -8.12
C HIS A 70 2.60 -2.09 -8.03
N ARG A 71 3.45 -2.10 -9.07
CA ARG A 71 4.65 -1.25 -9.09
C ARG A 71 4.28 0.24 -9.03
N ALA A 72 3.23 0.65 -9.73
CA ALA A 72 2.70 2.01 -9.65
C ALA A 72 2.21 2.35 -8.23
N VAL A 73 1.50 1.44 -7.56
CA VAL A 73 1.08 1.61 -6.17
C VAL A 73 2.29 1.79 -5.24
N TYR A 74 3.33 0.97 -5.40
CA TYR A 74 4.55 1.07 -4.59
C TYR A 74 5.35 2.35 -4.88
N LEU A 75 5.38 2.81 -6.13
CA LEU A 75 5.99 4.08 -6.49
C LEU A 75 5.25 5.25 -5.84
N LEU A 76 3.91 5.24 -5.87
CA LEU A 76 3.09 6.26 -5.23
C LEU A 76 3.21 6.22 -3.70
N LEU A 77 3.26 5.03 -3.10
CA LEU A 77 3.51 4.83 -1.67
C LEU A 77 4.88 5.40 -1.26
N GLY A 78 5.93 5.05 -1.99
CA GLY A 78 7.29 5.52 -1.72
C GLY A 78 7.42 7.03 -1.90
N TRP A 79 6.92 7.58 -3.01
CA TRP A 79 6.97 9.01 -3.28
C TRP A 79 6.15 9.83 -2.28
N GLY A 80 4.94 9.37 -1.95
CA GLY A 80 4.11 10.00 -0.91
C GLY A 80 4.78 10.02 0.46
N ALA A 81 5.48 8.94 0.84
CA ALA A 81 6.24 8.86 2.08
C ALA A 81 7.43 9.82 2.11
N ILE A 82 8.20 9.90 1.02
CA ILE A 82 9.34 10.83 0.89
C ILE A 82 8.85 12.28 0.95
N ALA A 83 7.80 12.61 0.19
CA ALA A 83 7.23 13.95 0.17
C ALA A 83 6.69 14.35 1.55
N LEU A 84 6.00 13.44 2.25
CA LEU A 84 5.51 13.71 3.60
C LEU A 84 6.68 13.95 4.57
N ALA A 85 7.68 13.06 4.59
CA ALA A 85 8.83 13.19 5.48
C ALA A 85 9.60 14.48 5.25
N ALA A 86 9.82 14.85 3.99
CA ALA A 86 10.45 16.12 3.62
C ALA A 86 9.60 17.30 4.13
N GLN A 87 8.30 17.31 3.84
CA GLN A 87 7.41 18.40 4.23
C GLN A 87 7.36 18.61 5.76
N VAL A 88 7.21 17.54 6.55
CA VAL A 88 7.14 17.66 8.02
C VAL A 88 8.48 17.97 8.68
N THR A 89 9.58 17.84 7.94
CA THR A 89 10.92 18.25 8.38
C THR A 89 11.35 19.60 7.80
N GLY A 90 10.42 20.35 7.18
CA GLY A 90 10.67 21.69 6.68
C GLY A 90 11.34 21.75 5.29
N HIS A 91 11.40 20.64 4.57
CA HIS A 91 11.95 20.58 3.22
C HIS A 91 10.84 20.52 2.17
N GLY A 92 10.83 21.47 1.23
CA GLY A 92 9.99 21.41 0.05
C GLY A 92 10.65 20.54 -1.03
N LEU A 93 9.90 19.58 -1.60
CA LEU A 93 10.32 18.87 -2.80
C LEU A 93 9.60 19.45 -4.02
N PRO A 94 10.23 19.43 -5.21
CA PRO A 94 9.54 19.76 -6.44
C PRO A 94 8.43 18.74 -6.72
N GLY A 95 7.28 19.22 -7.21
CA GLY A 95 6.15 18.38 -7.59
C GLY A 95 4.91 18.60 -6.71
N PRO A 96 3.97 17.63 -6.71
CA PRO A 96 2.73 17.74 -5.96
C PRO A 96 2.98 17.75 -4.44
N GLU A 97 2.12 18.45 -3.70
CA GLU A 97 2.12 18.42 -2.25
C GLU A 97 1.93 17.00 -1.70
N ALA A 98 2.53 16.68 -0.54
CA ALA A 98 2.43 15.35 0.05
C ALA A 98 0.97 14.95 0.28
N ARG A 99 0.13 15.89 0.75
CA ARG A 99 -1.30 15.63 0.96
C ARG A 99 -2.02 15.18 -0.31
N MET A 100 -1.71 15.78 -1.46
CA MET A 100 -2.27 15.38 -2.75
C MET A 100 -1.85 13.96 -3.12
N LEU A 101 -0.57 13.63 -2.92
CA LEU A 101 -0.04 12.28 -3.18
C LEU A 101 -0.69 11.23 -2.27
N LEU A 102 -0.90 11.54 -0.99
CA LEU A 102 -1.54 10.64 -0.03
C LEU A 102 -3.04 10.43 -0.32
N LEU A 103 -3.75 11.48 -0.78
CA LEU A 103 -5.13 11.34 -1.24
C LEU A 103 -5.22 10.52 -2.53
N ALA A 104 -4.31 10.74 -3.48
CA ALA A 104 -4.20 9.92 -4.69
C ALA A 104 -3.90 8.46 -4.32
N LEU A 105 -3.00 8.23 -3.36
CA LEU A 105 -2.71 6.91 -2.84
C LEU A 105 -3.96 6.29 -2.22
N LEU A 106 -4.71 7.02 -1.39
CA LEU A 106 -5.97 6.56 -0.80
C LEU A 106 -6.96 6.10 -1.89
N ALA A 107 -7.16 6.91 -2.93
CA ALA A 107 -8.03 6.55 -4.04
C ALA A 107 -7.56 5.27 -4.76
N VAL A 108 -6.26 5.15 -5.05
CA VAL A 108 -5.68 3.98 -5.70
C VAL A 108 -5.79 2.73 -4.82
N ILE A 109 -5.56 2.83 -3.50
CA ILE A 109 -5.65 1.67 -2.61
C ILE A 109 -7.11 1.22 -2.41
N LEU A 110 -8.09 2.13 -2.50
CA LEU A 110 -9.51 1.76 -2.49
C LEU A 110 -9.85 0.93 -3.73
N LEU A 111 -9.44 1.36 -4.92
CA LEU A 111 -9.59 0.57 -6.15
C LEU A 111 -8.87 -0.78 -6.03
N HIS A 112 -7.65 -0.79 -5.50
CA HIS A 112 -6.89 -2.01 -5.23
C HIS A 112 -7.63 -2.95 -4.26
N ALA A 113 -8.21 -2.43 -3.18
CA ALA A 113 -8.96 -3.20 -2.21
C ALA A 113 -10.22 -3.81 -2.85
N THR A 114 -10.99 -3.01 -3.59
CA THR A 114 -12.18 -3.46 -4.33
C THR A 114 -11.82 -4.54 -5.34
N PHE A 115 -10.73 -4.37 -6.08
CA PHE A 115 -10.25 -5.37 -7.03
C PHE A 115 -9.90 -6.70 -6.34
N ASN A 116 -9.20 -6.66 -5.20
CA ASN A 116 -8.87 -7.89 -4.46
C ASN A 116 -10.09 -8.54 -3.80
N LEU A 117 -11.08 -7.74 -3.37
CA LEU A 117 -12.36 -8.26 -2.89
C LEU A 117 -13.10 -8.98 -4.02
N TRP A 118 -13.22 -8.37 -5.20
CA TRP A 118 -13.80 -9.00 -6.38
C TRP A 118 -13.07 -10.29 -6.78
N ARG A 119 -11.74 -10.30 -6.77
CA ARG A 119 -10.96 -11.53 -7.01
C ARG A 119 -11.27 -12.63 -6.00
N HIS A 120 -11.48 -12.26 -4.74
CA HIS A 120 -11.81 -13.20 -3.69
C HIS A 120 -13.23 -13.74 -3.84
N THR A 121 -14.22 -12.89 -4.10
CA THR A 121 -15.65 -13.29 -4.12
C THR A 121 -16.12 -13.82 -5.47
N ALA A 122 -15.74 -13.19 -6.59
CA ALA A 122 -16.21 -13.55 -7.92
C ALA A 122 -15.28 -14.57 -8.61
N LEU A 123 -13.96 -14.38 -8.52
CA LEU A 123 -13.02 -15.34 -9.11
C LEU A 123 -12.71 -16.51 -8.18
N GLY A 124 -12.80 -16.34 -6.86
CA GLY A 124 -12.47 -17.40 -5.90
C GLY A 124 -10.99 -17.78 -5.90
N ASP A 125 -10.08 -16.83 -6.20
CA ASP A 125 -8.64 -17.11 -6.34
C ASP A 125 -7.84 -16.98 -5.03
N GLY A 126 -8.53 -16.67 -3.93
CA GLY A 126 -7.97 -16.54 -2.58
C GLY A 126 -7.00 -15.37 -2.40
N ALA A 127 -7.02 -14.36 -3.29
CA ALA A 127 -6.12 -13.23 -3.22
C ALA A 127 -6.16 -12.50 -1.88
N LEU A 128 -7.34 -12.24 -1.35
CA LEU A 128 -7.53 -11.53 -0.08
C LEU A 128 -6.93 -12.31 1.10
N ARG A 129 -7.16 -13.64 1.15
CA ARG A 129 -6.60 -14.51 2.19
C ARG A 129 -5.07 -14.47 2.27
N ARG A 130 -4.36 -14.18 1.17
CA ARG A 130 -2.90 -14.10 1.16
C ARG A 130 -2.36 -12.93 1.98
N ILE A 131 -3.07 -11.80 2.02
CA ILE A 131 -2.63 -10.60 2.72
C ILE A 131 -3.38 -10.37 4.05
N THR A 132 -4.53 -11.01 4.26
CA THR A 132 -5.27 -10.92 5.52
C THR A 132 -4.63 -11.75 6.65
N PRO A 133 -4.56 -11.23 7.90
CA PRO A 133 -4.11 -11.99 9.06
C PRO A 133 -4.96 -13.24 9.30
N ARG A 134 -4.36 -14.30 9.84
CA ARG A 134 -5.03 -15.59 10.04
C ARG A 134 -6.29 -15.51 10.90
N ALA A 135 -6.33 -14.58 11.86
CA ALA A 135 -7.48 -14.38 12.75
C ALA A 135 -8.78 -14.07 12.00
N PHE A 136 -8.71 -13.52 10.79
CA PHE A 136 -9.87 -13.17 9.97
C PHE A 136 -10.17 -14.21 8.88
N HIS A 137 -9.46 -15.34 8.83
CA HIS A 137 -9.67 -16.33 7.76
C HIS A 137 -11.00 -17.07 7.84
N SER A 138 -11.69 -17.06 8.99
CA SER A 138 -13.00 -17.69 9.17
C SER A 138 -14.16 -16.90 8.55
N ILE A 139 -13.96 -15.60 8.30
CA ILE A 139 -14.97 -14.70 7.73
C ILE A 139 -14.68 -14.36 6.25
N LEU A 140 -13.66 -15.00 5.66
CA LEU A 140 -13.23 -14.86 4.27
C LEU A 140 -13.58 -16.12 3.48
#